data_AF-R7HJ30-F1
#
_entry.id   AF-R7HJ30-F1
#
_cell.length_a   1.000
_cell.length_b   1.000
_cell.length_c   1.000
_cell.angle_alpha   90.00
_cell.angle_beta   90.00
_cell.angle_gamma   90.00
#
_symmetry.space_group_name_H-M   'P 1'
#
loop_
_entity.id
_entity.type
_entity.pdbx_description
1 polymer ?
#
loop_
_entity_poly.entity_id
_entity_poly.type
_entity_poly.pdbx_seq_one_letter_code
_entity_poly.pdbx_strand_id
1 'polypeptide(L)'
;MKNKTKLYGTILGVVLFILLISGLTYAALNWESTKTNIKLTSGCFDIYYDKGQDISGQLNPSSSYTDGLFATIKINIKNSCTTNGTGTLYLETLNTTSSNLYREGLLNYQVVKDGTATNLKGNITKSGEIALDIGTLTKASSASTTYKIYVWVNKDLLINSDANSVYYGKIRATATQGK
;
A
#
# COMPACT_ATOMS: atom_id res chain seq x y z
N MET A 1 33.41 35.38 -14.01
CA MET A 1 32.03 34.84 -14.16
C MET A 1 31.98 33.38 -14.67
N LYS A 2 32.99 32.52 -14.39
CA LYS A 2 33.08 31.15 -14.97
C LYS A 2 32.45 30.02 -14.13
N ASN A 3 32.04 30.27 -12.89
CA ASN A 3 31.51 29.23 -11.98
C ASN A 3 29.99 29.08 -12.00
N LYS A 4 29.23 30.12 -12.37
CA LYS A 4 27.76 30.05 -12.41
C LYS A 4 27.26 29.14 -13.53
N THR A 5 27.85 29.22 -14.73
CA THR A 5 27.46 28.41 -15.89
C THR A 5 27.75 26.91 -15.69
N LYS A 6 28.84 26.55 -14.99
CA LYS A 6 29.11 25.17 -14.60
C LYS A 6 28.08 24.65 -13.59
N LEU A 7 27.72 25.45 -12.59
CA LEU A 7 26.71 25.08 -11.60
C LEU A 7 25.32 24.90 -12.23
N TYR A 8 24.89 25.83 -13.10
CA TYR A 8 23.61 25.70 -13.82
C TYR A 8 23.61 24.51 -14.78
N GLY A 9 24.73 24.24 -15.46
CA GLY A 9 24.88 23.07 -16.33
C GLY A 9 24.81 21.74 -15.56
N THR A 10 25.43 21.67 -14.39
CA THR A 10 25.36 20.47 -13.52
C THR A 10 23.96 20.28 -12.94
N ILE A 11 23.29 21.33 -12.48
CA ILE A 11 21.92 21.24 -11.95
C ILE A 11 20.95 20.77 -13.04
N LEU A 12 21.01 21.37 -14.23
CA LEU A 12 20.16 20.98 -15.34
C LEU A 12 20.43 19.53 -15.77
N GLY A 13 21.71 19.12 -15.84
CA GLY A 13 22.10 17.75 -16.16
C GLY A 13 21.57 16.72 -15.15
N VAL A 14 21.63 17.02 -13.85
CA VAL A 14 21.13 16.13 -12.79
C VAL A 14 19.60 16.02 -12.82
N VAL A 15 18.88 17.13 -12.98
CA VAL A 15 17.41 17.12 -13.08
C VAL A 15 16.96 16.33 -14.31
N LEU A 16 17.62 16.52 -15.46
CA LEU A 16 17.32 15.78 -16.68
C LEU A 16 17.60 14.28 -16.52
N PHE A 17 18.68 13.93 -15.83
CA PHE A 17 19.07 12.54 -15.56
C PHE A 17 18.09 11.84 -14.61
N ILE A 18 17.61 12.52 -13.57
CA ILE A 18 16.56 11.99 -12.68
C ILE A 18 15.25 11.78 -13.44
N LEU A 19 14.86 12.72 -14.32
CA LEU A 19 13.67 12.56 -15.15
C LEU A 19 13.81 11.39 -16.15
N LEU A 20 14.99 11.21 -16.75
CA LEU A 20 15.31 10.09 -17.64
C LEU A 20 15.26 8.74 -16.93
N ILE A 21 15.85 8.64 -15.72
CA ILE A 21 15.76 7.42 -14.91
C ILE A 21 14.31 7.18 -14.51
N SER A 22 13.58 8.19 -14.04
CA SER A 22 12.17 8.02 -13.67
C SER A 22 11.33 7.53 -14.84
N GLY A 23 11.51 8.06 -16.06
CA GLY A 23 10.81 7.63 -17.27
C GLY A 23 11.15 6.21 -17.73
N LEU A 24 12.40 5.77 -17.56
CA LEU A 24 12.82 4.38 -17.82
C LEU A 24 12.34 3.42 -16.72
N THR A 25 12.25 3.89 -15.47
CA THR A 25 11.69 3.14 -14.34
C THR A 25 10.19 2.92 -14.49
N TYR A 26 9.42 3.87 -15.06
CA TYR A 26 7.98 3.68 -15.32
C TYR A 26 7.67 2.56 -16.32
N ALA A 27 8.52 2.34 -17.32
CA ALA A 27 8.34 1.24 -18.28
C ALA A 27 8.84 -0.11 -17.75
N ALA A 28 9.92 -0.13 -16.95
CA ALA A 28 10.50 -1.35 -16.40
C ALA A 28 9.80 -1.86 -15.12
N LEU A 29 9.13 -1.00 -14.35
CA LEU A 29 8.29 -1.42 -13.20
C LEU A 29 6.91 -1.97 -13.61
N ASN A 30 6.50 -1.77 -14.86
CA ASN A 30 5.35 -2.50 -15.41
C ASN A 30 5.66 -3.98 -15.70
N TRP A 31 6.86 -4.45 -15.37
CA TRP A 31 7.08 -5.86 -15.07
C TRP A 31 6.40 -6.21 -13.73
N GLU A 32 5.07 -6.08 -13.68
CA GLU A 32 4.26 -6.86 -12.77
C GLU A 32 4.52 -8.33 -13.15
N SER A 33 5.43 -8.98 -12.43
CA SER A 33 5.51 -10.44 -12.38
C SER A 33 4.12 -10.93 -12.02
N THR A 34 3.34 -11.30 -13.02
CA THR A 34 2.04 -12.00 -13.03
C THR A 34 1.45 -12.14 -11.63
N LYS A 35 1.03 -11.02 -11.00
CA LYS A 35 0.41 -11.08 -9.68
C LYS A 35 -0.96 -11.68 -9.88
N THR A 36 -1.10 -12.97 -9.59
CA THR A 36 -2.34 -13.70 -9.79
C THR A 36 -3.34 -13.31 -8.71
N ASN A 37 -4.62 -13.33 -9.09
CA ASN A 37 -5.68 -13.13 -8.13
C ASN A 37 -5.76 -14.35 -7.19
N ILE A 38 -5.76 -14.10 -5.88
CA ILE A 38 -5.88 -15.16 -4.87
C ILE A 38 -7.29 -15.13 -4.32
N LYS A 39 -8.02 -16.24 -4.45
CA LYS A 39 -9.34 -16.41 -3.84
C LYS A 39 -9.25 -17.45 -2.73
N LEU A 40 -9.68 -17.07 -1.53
CA LEU A 40 -9.87 -17.95 -0.39
C LEU A 40 -11.38 -18.04 -0.13
N THR A 41 -11.92 -19.24 -0.23
CA THR A 41 -13.33 -19.50 0.04
C THR A 41 -13.42 -20.46 1.22
N SER A 42 -13.99 -19.96 2.32
CA SER A 42 -14.41 -20.74 3.48
C SER A 42 -15.94 -20.87 3.47
N GLY A 43 -16.50 -21.76 4.28
CA GLY A 43 -17.93 -22.09 4.29
C GLY A 43 -18.83 -20.84 4.22
N CYS A 44 -18.53 -19.83 5.05
CA CYS A 44 -19.28 -18.57 5.09
C CYS A 44 -18.58 -17.34 4.54
N PHE A 45 -17.33 -17.43 4.11
CA PHE A 45 -16.54 -16.26 3.75
C PHE A 45 -15.91 -16.40 2.38
N ASP A 46 -15.95 -15.31 1.62
CA ASP A 46 -15.13 -15.16 0.42
C ASP A 46 -14.17 -13.99 0.65
N ILE A 47 -12.87 -14.29 0.56
CA ILE A 47 -11.80 -13.30 0.59
C ILE A 47 -11.09 -13.38 -0.76
N TYR A 48 -10.93 -12.24 -1.41
CA TYR A 48 -10.31 -12.14 -2.72
C TYR A 48 -9.27 -11.02 -2.71
N TYR A 49 -8.05 -11.36 -3.15
CA TYR A 49 -6.96 -10.41 -3.33
C TYR A 49 -6.83 -10.10 -4.82
N ASP A 50 -7.08 -8.85 -5.17
CA ASP A 50 -6.91 -8.34 -6.54
C ASP A 50 -5.43 -8.02 -6.73
N LYS A 51 -4.78 -8.75 -7.64
CA LYS A 51 -3.33 -8.73 -7.87
C LYS A 51 -2.48 -9.16 -6.65
N GLY A 52 -2.92 -10.19 -5.94
CA GLY A 52 -2.14 -10.82 -4.87
C GLY A 52 -2.00 -9.98 -3.60
N GLN A 53 -1.05 -10.36 -2.74
CA GLN A 53 -0.92 -9.83 -1.39
C GLN A 53 0.18 -8.79 -1.21
N ASP A 54 1.09 -8.64 -2.18
CA ASP A 54 2.29 -7.82 -2.00
C ASP A 54 2.05 -6.34 -2.33
N ILE A 55 2.36 -5.47 -1.37
CA ILE A 55 2.48 -4.01 -1.51
C ILE A 55 3.96 -3.66 -1.37
N SER A 56 4.73 -3.76 -2.45
CA SER A 56 6.18 -3.51 -2.41
C SER A 56 6.62 -2.68 -3.60
N GLY A 57 7.58 -1.79 -3.39
CA GLY A 57 8.13 -0.91 -4.41
C GLY A 57 8.73 0.36 -3.83
N GLN A 58 9.29 1.17 -4.72
CA GLN A 58 9.70 2.53 -4.39
C GLN A 58 8.45 3.38 -4.20
N LEU A 59 8.39 4.12 -3.09
CA LEU A 59 7.27 4.99 -2.77
C LEU A 59 7.48 6.37 -3.39
N ASN A 60 6.46 6.84 -4.11
CA ASN A 60 6.43 8.23 -4.57
C ASN A 60 6.08 9.14 -3.38
N PRO A 61 6.86 10.20 -3.11
CA PRO A 61 6.51 11.18 -2.11
C PRO A 61 5.20 11.88 -2.48
N SER A 62 4.23 11.90 -1.58
CA SER A 62 2.95 12.59 -1.77
C SER A 62 2.44 13.21 -0.48
N SER A 63 1.56 14.20 -0.61
CA SER A 63 0.78 14.75 0.51
C SER A 63 -0.48 13.93 0.82
N SER A 64 -0.80 12.94 -0.01
CA SER A 64 -2.02 12.13 0.10
C SER A 64 -1.73 10.66 -0.19
N TYR A 65 -2.56 9.78 0.38
CA TYR A 65 -2.50 8.34 0.14
C TYR A 65 -2.78 7.95 -1.31
N THR A 66 -3.45 8.80 -2.09
CA THR A 66 -3.93 8.49 -3.45
C THR A 66 -2.82 8.16 -4.44
N ASP A 67 -1.61 8.68 -4.22
CA ASP A 67 -0.43 8.43 -5.07
C ASP A 67 0.49 7.34 -4.50
N GLY A 68 0.09 6.73 -3.39
CA GLY A 68 0.83 5.65 -2.73
C GLY A 68 0.68 4.30 -3.44
N LEU A 69 1.49 3.34 -3.01
CA LEU A 69 1.29 1.94 -3.35
C LEU A 69 0.04 1.44 -2.65
N PHE A 70 -0.69 0.52 -3.28
CA PHE A 70 -1.82 -0.12 -2.64
C PHE A 70 -1.97 -1.57 -3.07
N ALA A 71 -2.65 -2.35 -2.23
CA ALA A 71 -3.27 -3.60 -2.64
C ALA A 71 -4.74 -3.62 -2.23
N THR A 72 -5.49 -4.48 -2.90
CA THR A 72 -6.94 -4.48 -2.84
C THR A 72 -7.45 -5.84 -2.38
N ILE A 73 -8.32 -5.81 -1.37
CA ILE A 73 -8.99 -6.98 -0.80
C ILE A 73 -10.48 -6.80 -1.02
N LYS A 74 -11.17 -7.83 -1.48
CA LYS A 74 -12.62 -7.92 -1.44
C LYS A 74 -13.02 -8.97 -0.42
N ILE A 75 -13.92 -8.62 0.50
CA ILE A 75 -14.31 -9.51 1.59
C ILE A 75 -15.78 -9.32 1.96
N ASN A 76 -16.51 -10.44 2.01
CA ASN A 76 -17.90 -10.50 2.43
C ASN A 76 -18.20 -11.80 3.18
N ILE A 77 -19.32 -11.80 3.91
CA ILE A 77 -19.96 -13.02 4.39
C ILE A 77 -21.02 -13.44 3.38
N LYS A 78 -21.14 -14.75 3.10
CA LYS A 78 -22.09 -15.27 2.13
C LYS A 78 -23.53 -15.10 2.62
N ASN A 79 -24.45 -14.76 1.70
CA ASN A 79 -25.89 -14.65 2.00
C ASN A 79 -26.50 -15.94 2.59
N SER A 80 -25.94 -17.11 2.26
CA SER A 80 -26.38 -18.41 2.79
C SER A 80 -26.09 -18.59 4.28
N CYS A 81 -25.29 -17.71 4.89
CA CYS A 81 -24.93 -17.81 6.30
C CYS A 81 -25.92 -17.03 7.16
N THR A 82 -26.41 -17.70 8.20
CA THR A 82 -27.41 -17.17 9.12
C THR A 82 -26.82 -16.12 10.05
N THR A 83 -25.61 -16.36 10.55
CA THR A 83 -24.88 -15.46 11.45
C THR A 83 -24.23 -14.29 10.70
N ASN A 84 -23.87 -13.24 11.43
CA ASN A 84 -23.00 -12.19 10.94
C ASN A 84 -21.53 -12.61 11.10
N GLY A 85 -20.61 -11.89 10.48
CA GLY A 85 -19.18 -12.08 10.72
C GLY A 85 -18.46 -10.76 10.88
N THR A 86 -17.31 -10.79 11.56
CA THR A 86 -16.39 -9.65 11.63
C THR A 86 -15.15 -9.93 10.80
N GLY A 87 -14.55 -8.87 10.27
CA GLY A 87 -13.33 -8.95 9.46
C GLY A 87 -12.18 -8.20 10.10
N THR A 88 -10.96 -8.68 9.87
CA THR A 88 -9.74 -7.96 10.20
C THR A 88 -8.81 -8.00 9.00
N LEU A 89 -8.33 -6.84 8.57
CA LEU A 89 -7.24 -6.74 7.60
C LEU A 89 -5.92 -6.61 8.37
N TYR A 90 -4.83 -7.02 7.75
CA TYR A 90 -3.51 -6.85 8.32
C TYR A 90 -2.58 -6.27 7.27
N LEU A 91 -1.81 -5.28 7.68
CA LEU A 91 -0.72 -4.71 6.92
C LEU A 91 0.59 -5.13 7.58
N GLU A 92 1.37 -5.95 6.90
CA GLU A 92 2.69 -6.37 7.34
C GLU A 92 3.74 -5.55 6.61
N THR A 93 4.61 -4.86 7.35
CA THR A 93 5.83 -4.25 6.82
C THR A 93 7.00 -5.18 7.08
N LEU A 94 7.62 -5.67 6.00
CA LEU A 94 8.71 -6.64 6.06
C LEU A 94 9.99 -5.99 6.58
N ASN A 95 10.82 -6.79 7.25
CA ASN A 95 12.14 -6.38 7.76
C ASN A 95 13.13 -5.96 6.67
N THR A 96 12.87 -6.29 5.40
CA THR A 96 13.65 -5.85 4.23
C THR A 96 13.33 -4.42 3.78
N THR A 97 12.31 -3.77 4.35
CA THR A 97 12.00 -2.35 4.11
C THR A 97 13.16 -1.46 4.55
N SER A 98 13.49 -0.45 3.73
CA SER A 98 14.52 0.53 4.04
C SER A 98 14.26 1.22 5.38
N SER A 99 15.18 1.05 6.33
CA SER A 99 14.96 1.44 7.74
C SER A 99 14.83 2.94 7.97
N ASN A 100 15.41 3.76 7.08
CA ASN A 100 15.28 5.22 7.12
C ASN A 100 13.84 5.70 6.87
N LEU A 101 12.95 4.84 6.34
CA LEU A 101 11.52 5.13 6.19
C LEU A 101 10.76 5.17 7.53
N TYR A 102 11.31 4.59 8.59
CA TYR A 102 10.64 4.43 9.89
C TYR A 102 10.62 5.69 10.77
N ARG A 103 10.98 6.85 10.22
CA ARG A 103 10.82 8.11 10.94
C ARG A 103 9.33 8.42 11.13
N GLU A 104 9.02 8.98 12.29
CA GLU A 104 7.65 9.36 12.63
C GLU A 104 7.04 10.29 11.57
N GLY A 105 5.80 10.00 11.16
CA GLY A 105 5.08 10.76 10.14
C GLY A 105 5.53 10.53 8.69
N LEU A 106 6.68 9.90 8.44
CA LEU A 106 7.23 9.75 7.08
C LEU A 106 6.49 8.66 6.30
N LEU A 107 6.49 7.42 6.81
CA LEU A 107 5.80 6.30 6.19
C LEU A 107 4.40 6.16 6.79
N ASN A 108 3.37 6.17 5.94
CA ASN A 108 1.97 6.26 6.35
C ASN A 108 1.13 5.19 5.68
N TYR A 109 0.01 4.82 6.33
CA TYR A 109 -1.02 3.97 5.74
C TYR A 109 -2.43 4.53 5.92
N GLN A 110 -3.33 4.15 5.00
CA GLN A 110 -4.75 4.51 5.02
C GLN A 110 -5.57 3.38 4.40
N VAL A 111 -6.64 2.98 5.08
CA VAL A 111 -7.63 2.06 4.52
C VAL A 111 -8.75 2.85 3.84
N VAL A 112 -9.13 2.42 2.65
CA VAL A 112 -10.26 2.97 1.88
C VAL A 112 -11.26 1.84 1.63
N LYS A 113 -12.52 2.04 2.04
CA LYS A 113 -13.63 1.10 1.85
C LYS A 113 -14.55 1.64 0.77
N ASP A 114 -14.76 0.87 -0.31
CA ASP A 114 -15.64 1.21 -1.44
C ASP A 114 -15.42 2.66 -1.95
N GLY A 115 -14.15 3.06 -2.04
CA GLY A 115 -13.75 4.41 -2.49
C GLY A 115 -13.77 5.50 -1.41
N THR A 116 -14.24 5.21 -0.20
CA THR A 116 -14.33 6.17 0.92
C THR A 116 -13.23 5.89 1.96
N ALA A 117 -12.46 6.91 2.33
CA ALA A 117 -11.44 6.78 3.37
C ALA A 117 -12.07 6.45 4.73
N THR A 118 -11.48 5.50 5.46
CA THR A 118 -11.93 5.11 6.80
C THR A 118 -11.12 5.82 7.90
N ASN A 119 -11.46 5.56 9.16
CA ASN A 119 -10.66 5.99 10.31
C ASN A 119 -9.41 5.11 10.54
N LEU A 120 -9.22 4.02 9.80
CA LEU A 120 -8.08 3.13 9.92
C LEU A 120 -6.88 3.70 9.14
N LYS A 121 -6.06 4.49 9.83
CA LYS A 121 -4.87 5.17 9.29
C LYS A 121 -3.81 5.35 10.36
N GLY A 122 -2.56 5.57 9.95
CA GLY A 122 -1.48 5.81 10.90
C GLY A 122 -0.09 5.90 10.26
N ASN A 123 0.94 6.01 11.11
CA ASN A 123 2.34 5.99 10.70
C ASN A 123 2.96 4.60 10.93
N ILE A 124 3.91 4.22 10.08
CA ILE A 124 4.68 2.98 10.21
C ILE A 124 6.08 3.34 10.67
N THR A 125 6.39 3.09 11.95
CA THR A 125 7.67 3.45 12.57
C THR A 125 8.57 2.26 12.84
N LYS A 126 8.18 1.07 12.38
CA LYS A 126 8.96 -0.18 12.44
C LYS A 126 8.38 -1.23 11.51
N SER A 127 9.14 -2.28 11.25
CA SER A 127 8.63 -3.51 10.65
C SER A 127 7.68 -4.23 11.61
N GLY A 128 6.89 -5.14 11.05
CA GLY A 128 5.90 -5.93 11.76
C GLY A 128 4.51 -5.72 11.21
N GLU A 129 3.54 -6.28 11.93
CA GLU A 129 2.16 -6.35 11.49
C GLU A 129 1.27 -5.37 12.25
N ILE A 130 0.38 -4.72 11.51
CA ILE A 130 -0.67 -3.85 12.03
C ILE A 130 -2.01 -4.52 11.73
N ALA A 131 -2.77 -4.85 12.78
CA ALA A 131 -4.14 -5.34 12.66
C ALA A 131 -5.11 -4.16 12.49
N LEU A 132 -6.02 -4.29 11.53
CA LEU A 132 -6.95 -3.25 11.09
C LEU A 132 -8.37 -3.84 11.13
N ASP A 133 -9.06 -3.63 12.25
CA ASP A 133 -10.43 -4.12 12.45
C ASP A 133 -11.42 -3.37 11.54
N ILE A 134 -12.03 -4.08 10.60
CA ILE A 134 -13.03 -3.53 9.66
C ILE A 134 -14.46 -3.78 10.13
N GLY A 135 -14.63 -4.37 11.32
CA GLY A 135 -15.92 -4.59 11.96
C GLY A 135 -16.79 -5.61 11.23
N THR A 136 -18.10 -5.40 11.30
CA THR A 136 -19.09 -6.31 10.71
C THR A 136 -19.01 -6.34 9.19
N LEU A 137 -18.88 -7.56 8.65
CA LEU A 137 -18.89 -7.81 7.22
C LEU A 137 -20.30 -7.74 6.65
N THR A 138 -20.41 -7.16 5.47
CA THR A 138 -21.64 -7.10 4.67
C THR A 138 -21.94 -8.47 4.06
N LYS A 139 -23.21 -8.86 4.10
CA LYS A 139 -23.70 -10.06 3.41
C LYS A 139 -23.77 -9.83 1.91
N ALA A 140 -23.24 -10.76 1.13
CA ALA A 140 -23.30 -10.73 -0.33
C ALA A 140 -23.30 -12.16 -0.91
N SER A 141 -23.64 -12.30 -2.19
CA SER A 141 -23.52 -13.57 -2.92
C SER A 141 -22.06 -13.92 -3.25
N SER A 142 -21.16 -12.93 -3.23
CA SER A 142 -19.72 -13.07 -3.48
C SER A 142 -18.94 -11.88 -2.89
N ALA A 143 -17.61 -12.01 -2.83
CA ALA A 143 -16.69 -10.93 -2.42
C ALA A 143 -16.80 -9.71 -3.36
N SER A 144 -17.38 -8.64 -2.86
CA SER A 144 -17.74 -7.40 -3.57
C SER A 144 -17.32 -6.14 -2.79
N THR A 145 -17.46 -6.12 -1.47
CA THR A 145 -17.02 -4.99 -0.63
C THR A 145 -15.51 -4.87 -0.69
N THR A 146 -15.05 -3.73 -1.19
CA THR A 146 -13.66 -3.51 -1.58
C THR A 146 -12.93 -2.69 -0.52
N TYR A 147 -11.79 -3.18 -0.07
CA TYR A 147 -10.86 -2.49 0.82
C TYR A 147 -9.51 -2.31 0.11
N LYS A 148 -9.05 -1.07 0.04
CA LYS A 148 -7.69 -0.76 -0.41
C LYS A 148 -6.86 -0.31 0.78
N ILE A 149 -5.68 -0.89 0.93
CA ILE A 149 -4.69 -0.44 1.91
C ILE A 149 -3.62 0.31 1.15
N TYR A 150 -3.57 1.62 1.33
CA TYR A 150 -2.56 2.49 0.76
C TYR A 150 -1.37 2.64 1.71
N VAL A 151 -0.17 2.72 1.14
CA VAL A 151 1.07 3.07 1.83
C VAL A 151 1.79 4.14 1.03
N TRP A 152 2.21 5.23 1.69
CA TRP A 152 2.92 6.32 1.03
C TRP A 152 3.95 7.00 1.93
N VAL A 153 4.86 7.74 1.30
CA VAL A 153 5.81 8.62 1.98
C VAL A 153 5.26 10.03 1.98
N ASN A 154 5.23 10.66 3.16
CA ASN A 154 4.88 12.07 3.30
C ASN A 154 5.99 12.95 2.70
N LYS A 155 5.65 13.67 1.63
CA LYS A 155 6.59 14.56 0.92
C LYS A 155 7.21 15.63 1.81
N ASP A 156 6.48 16.11 2.83
CA ASP A 156 6.91 17.25 3.65
C ASP A 156 7.97 16.85 4.68
N LEU A 157 8.17 15.55 4.91
CA LEU A 157 9.15 14.98 5.86
C LEU A 157 10.31 14.26 5.16
N LEU A 158 10.32 14.29 3.83
CA LEU A 158 11.33 13.64 3.00
C LEU A 158 12.67 14.39 3.09
N ILE A 159 13.76 13.64 3.26
CA ILE A 159 15.13 14.17 3.23
C ILE A 159 15.99 13.37 2.26
N ASN A 160 17.18 13.89 1.92
CA ASN A 160 18.07 13.27 0.93
C ASN A 160 18.44 11.82 1.24
N SER A 161 18.54 11.43 2.51
CA SER A 161 18.84 10.05 2.91
C SER A 161 17.69 9.08 2.63
N ASP A 162 16.52 9.55 2.21
CA ASP A 162 15.38 8.70 1.82
C ASP A 162 15.32 8.41 0.33
N ALA A 163 16.16 9.06 -0.47
CA ALA A 163 16.21 8.78 -1.89
C ALA A 163 16.46 7.29 -2.15
N ASN A 164 15.72 6.71 -3.09
CA ASN A 164 15.79 5.30 -3.49
C ASN A 164 15.39 4.29 -2.39
N SER A 165 14.75 4.75 -1.31
CA SER A 165 14.20 3.85 -0.31
C SER A 165 13.08 2.99 -0.88
N VAL A 166 13.04 1.73 -0.46
CA VAL A 166 12.07 0.76 -0.95
C VAL A 166 11.24 0.25 0.22
N TYR A 167 9.93 0.26 0.02
CA TYR A 167 8.97 -0.35 0.93
C TYR A 167 8.71 -1.78 0.50
N TYR A 168 8.71 -2.70 1.46
CA TYR A 168 8.31 -4.08 1.27
C TYR A 168 7.22 -4.44 2.26
N GLY A 169 6.01 -4.66 1.76
CA GLY A 169 4.86 -5.00 2.59
C GLY A 169 3.96 -6.05 1.97
N LYS A 170 3.11 -6.62 2.82
CA LYS A 170 2.11 -7.63 2.48
C LYS A 170 0.79 -7.33 3.17
N ILE A 171 -0.29 -7.82 2.57
CA ILE A 171 -1.62 -7.75 3.15
C ILE A 171 -2.23 -9.13 3.34
N ARG A 172 -2.97 -9.29 4.43
CA ARG A 172 -3.83 -10.45 4.65
C ARG A 172 -5.15 -10.02 5.27
N ALA A 173 -6.15 -10.89 5.18
CA ALA A 173 -7.44 -10.71 5.81
C ALA A 173 -7.88 -11.99 6.51
N THR A 174 -8.61 -11.82 7.61
CA THR A 174 -9.30 -12.88 8.32
C THR A 174 -10.76 -12.50 8.51
N ALA A 175 -11.60 -13.51 8.69
CA ALA A 175 -13.00 -13.33 9.03
C ALA A 175 -13.40 -14.34 10.10
N THR A 176 -14.22 -13.89 11.05
CA THR A 176 -14.74 -14.72 12.14
C THR A 176 -16.26 -14.69 12.10
N GLN A 177 -16.90 -15.86 12.19
CA GLN A 177 -18.37 -15.92 12.34
C GLN A 177 -18.73 -15.50 13.76
N GLY A 178 -19.70 -14.60 13.88
CA GLY A 178 -20.41 -14.41 15.13
C GLY A 178 -21.11 -15.70 15.52
N LYS A 179 -21.07 -16.03 16.82
CA LYS A 179 -21.83 -17.15 17.37
C LYS A 179 -23.33 -16.86 17.32
#